data_AF-A0A6H3NRW1-F1
#
_entry.id   AF-A0A6H3NRW1-F1
#
_cell.length_a   1.000
_cell.length_b   1.000
_cell.length_c   1.000
_cell.angle_alpha   90.00
_cell.angle_beta   90.00
_cell.angle_gamma   90.00
#
_symmetry.space_group_name_H-M   'P 1'
#
loop_
_entity.id
_entity.type
_entity.pdbx_description
1 polymer ?
#
loop_
_entity_poly.entity_id
_entity_poly.type
_entity_poly.pdbx_seq_one_letter_code
_entity_poly.pdbx_strand_id
1 'polypeptide(L)'
;MHTQATCQSLTSRWDSGSGNVVSTSSLYVIFKIILRSYKMKNVALTTIVFLLIFAFRLNAQIIPVFENTAIKSVELAPSIDEKGFFWKIKLISKTQEKFLIKITKIRNNDKYEIYKSTDDINKGINYLNSNPLDSTIFDWIFESTDAHIFFTVELLSKSSSKSFLLNFPVSITQKEILDLRQSALLFHNKVETISQNNFYYNFDGRRWSIVNFQNNNNQKFYEFYPHPAIPEYSAELFQIFRYLYIDNEKFNSALKDKKNFFQNLIEDPKSNCKSFKSKILKEDKENLYFEYTVESCNGGKPASYFGRYFVGRTSAVLYVFIYFETEIPEVNKEIYRISLEKQSSNY
;
A
#
# COMPACT_ATOMS: atom_id res chain seq x y z
N MET A 1 -21.93 26.53 -18.71
CA MET A 1 -22.08 26.11 -20.11
C MET A 1 -20.70 25.86 -20.69
N HIS A 2 -20.56 24.86 -21.56
CA HIS A 2 -19.35 24.13 -22.00
C HIS A 2 -18.97 22.93 -21.13
N THR A 3 -18.89 21.68 -21.64
CA THR A 3 -19.40 21.09 -22.89
C THR A 3 -19.45 19.58 -22.68
N GLN A 4 -20.56 18.95 -23.06
CA GLN A 4 -20.65 17.50 -23.22
C GLN A 4 -19.66 17.04 -24.30
N ALA A 5 -19.04 15.88 -24.08
CA ALA A 5 -18.58 15.02 -25.15
C ALA A 5 -19.46 13.76 -25.16
N THR A 6 -20.26 13.63 -26.22
CA THR A 6 -21.03 12.45 -26.60
C THR A 6 -20.21 11.54 -27.52
N CYS A 7 -20.70 10.29 -27.66
CA CYS A 7 -20.43 9.24 -28.66
C CYS A 7 -19.70 8.01 -28.08
N GLN A 8 -20.42 6.89 -27.85
CA GLN A 8 -20.79 5.82 -28.81
C GLN A 8 -19.55 4.99 -29.23
N SER A 9 -19.54 3.66 -29.42
CA SER A 9 -20.50 2.55 -29.36
C SER A 9 -19.69 1.28 -29.72
N LEU A 10 -19.94 0.15 -29.02
CA LEU A 10 -19.80 -1.27 -29.46
C LEU A 10 -18.48 -1.75 -30.10
N THR A 11 -17.85 -2.78 -29.52
CA THR A 11 -18.03 -4.19 -29.96
C THR A 11 -17.12 -5.19 -29.22
N SER A 12 -17.69 -6.38 -29.03
CA SER A 12 -17.08 -7.69 -28.78
C SER A 12 -16.60 -8.02 -27.36
N ARG A 13 -17.41 -8.90 -26.73
CA ARG A 13 -16.95 -9.99 -25.85
C ARG A 13 -15.64 -10.57 -26.35
N TRP A 14 -14.63 -10.60 -25.48
CA TRP A 14 -13.77 -11.76 -25.35
C TRP A 14 -13.82 -12.21 -23.88
N ASP A 15 -14.58 -13.28 -23.67
CA ASP A 15 -14.47 -14.15 -22.52
C ASP A 15 -13.02 -14.67 -22.45
N SER A 16 -12.25 -14.20 -21.48
CA SER A 16 -11.13 -14.97 -20.92
C SER A 16 -10.86 -14.53 -19.48
N GLY A 17 -11.92 -14.44 -18.68
CA GLY A 17 -11.81 -14.28 -17.23
C GLY A 17 -11.39 -15.58 -16.55
N SER A 18 -10.25 -16.17 -16.90
CA SER A 18 -9.62 -17.20 -16.06
C SER A 18 -8.83 -16.52 -14.94
N GLY A 19 -9.54 -15.81 -14.07
CA GLY A 19 -9.02 -15.28 -12.82
C GLY A 19 -8.86 -16.41 -11.79
N ASN A 20 -8.00 -17.38 -12.07
CA ASN A 20 -7.57 -18.35 -11.06
C ASN A 20 -6.59 -17.66 -10.11
N VAL A 21 -7.11 -16.85 -9.19
CA VAL A 21 -6.35 -16.32 -8.06
C VAL A 21 -6.91 -16.94 -6.80
N VAL A 22 -6.30 -18.06 -6.42
CA VAL A 22 -6.65 -18.76 -5.20
C VAL A 22 -5.99 -18.02 -4.03
N SER A 23 -6.79 -17.24 -3.29
CA SER A 23 -6.45 -16.72 -1.97
C SER A 23 -6.03 -17.86 -1.03
N THR A 24 -5.17 -17.62 -0.05
CA THR A 24 -4.86 -18.62 1.00
C THR A 24 -6.11 -19.13 1.74
N SER A 25 -7.16 -18.31 1.83
CA SER A 25 -8.47 -18.71 2.36
C SER A 25 -9.35 -19.45 1.34
N SER A 26 -9.26 -19.14 0.04
CA SER A 26 -9.94 -19.93 -0.99
C SER A 26 -9.22 -21.24 -1.28
N LEU A 27 -7.90 -21.33 -1.03
CA LEU A 27 -7.13 -22.58 -1.03
C LEU A 27 -7.61 -23.49 0.11
N TYR A 28 -7.89 -22.94 1.30
CA TYR A 28 -8.45 -23.72 2.42
C TYR A 28 -9.87 -24.23 2.11
N VAL A 29 -10.72 -23.41 1.49
CA VAL A 29 -12.08 -23.80 1.09
C VAL A 29 -12.04 -24.82 -0.05
N ILE A 30 -11.22 -24.59 -1.08
CA ILE A 30 -10.97 -25.53 -2.18
C ILE A 30 -10.35 -26.82 -1.63
N PHE A 31 -9.45 -26.75 -0.66
CA PHE A 31 -8.89 -27.92 0.04
C PHE A 31 -9.97 -28.70 0.77
N LYS A 32 -10.90 -28.03 1.47
CA LYS A 32 -12.02 -28.68 2.16
C LYS A 32 -12.99 -29.35 1.18
N ILE A 33 -13.20 -28.74 0.00
CA ILE A 33 -14.00 -29.31 -1.09
C ILE A 33 -13.28 -30.50 -1.73
N ILE A 34 -11.99 -30.37 -2.05
CA ILE A 34 -11.17 -31.45 -2.62
C ILE A 34 -11.04 -32.62 -1.64
N LEU A 35 -10.83 -32.38 -0.34
CA LEU A 35 -10.79 -33.45 0.69
C LEU A 35 -12.12 -34.17 0.84
N ARG A 36 -13.23 -33.47 0.67
CA ARG A 36 -14.57 -34.08 0.69
C ARG A 36 -14.86 -34.86 -0.59
N SER A 37 -14.37 -34.39 -1.74
CA SER A 37 -14.63 -34.99 -3.05
C SER A 37 -13.66 -36.12 -3.42
N TYR A 38 -12.43 -36.12 -2.89
CA TYR A 38 -11.44 -37.16 -3.12
C TYR A 38 -11.34 -38.12 -1.93
N LYS A 39 -12.09 -39.23 -1.97
CA LYS A 39 -11.66 -40.47 -1.30
C LYS A 39 -10.40 -40.98 -2.00
N MET A 40 -9.21 -40.44 -1.71
CA MET A 40 -7.99 -41.00 -2.31
C MET A 40 -6.82 -41.18 -1.36
N LYS A 41 -6.21 -42.35 -1.55
CA LYS A 41 -5.16 -43.05 -0.82
C LYS A 41 -3.80 -42.35 -0.71
N ASN A 42 -3.64 -41.12 -1.20
CA ASN A 42 -2.33 -40.45 -1.30
C ASN A 42 -2.34 -39.04 -0.67
N VAL A 43 -2.70 -38.97 0.61
CA VAL A 43 -2.66 -37.74 1.43
C VAL A 43 -1.28 -37.07 1.39
N ALA A 44 -0.20 -37.84 1.28
CA ALA A 44 1.16 -37.30 1.23
C ALA A 44 1.44 -36.44 -0.02
N LEU A 45 0.98 -36.87 -1.21
CA LEU A 45 1.26 -36.15 -2.47
C LEU A 45 0.49 -34.83 -2.54
N THR A 46 -0.79 -34.82 -2.13
CA THR A 46 -1.59 -33.60 -2.04
C THR A 46 -1.02 -32.62 -1.01
N THR A 47 -0.50 -33.12 0.11
CA THR A 47 0.18 -32.29 1.13
C THR A 47 1.48 -31.69 0.60
N ILE A 48 2.27 -32.44 -0.17
CA ILE A 48 3.53 -31.96 -0.77
C ILE A 48 3.27 -30.91 -1.85
N VAL A 49 2.32 -31.15 -2.76
CA VAL A 49 1.93 -30.16 -3.78
C VAL A 49 1.39 -28.90 -3.13
N PHE A 50 0.61 -29.04 -2.05
CA PHE A 50 0.14 -27.90 -1.27
C PHE A 50 1.30 -27.15 -0.61
N LEU A 51 2.24 -27.83 0.07
CA LEU A 51 3.41 -27.22 0.68
C LEU A 51 4.29 -26.50 -0.34
N LEU A 52 4.45 -27.06 -1.54
CA LEU A 52 5.15 -26.42 -2.64
C LEU A 52 4.42 -25.14 -3.09
N ILE A 53 3.10 -25.22 -3.33
CA ILE A 53 2.28 -24.04 -3.68
C ILE A 53 2.33 -22.99 -2.56
N PHE A 54 2.35 -23.42 -1.28
CA PHE A 54 2.43 -22.53 -0.12
C PHE A 54 3.80 -21.85 -0.03
N ALA A 55 4.88 -22.60 -0.25
CA ALA A 55 6.24 -22.07 -0.26
C ALA A 55 6.46 -21.02 -1.35
N PHE A 56 5.84 -21.19 -2.52
CA PHE A 56 5.92 -20.21 -3.62
C PHE A 56 4.96 -19.02 -3.50
N ARG A 57 3.97 -19.06 -2.59
CA ARG A 57 2.93 -18.02 -2.46
C ARG A 57 3.06 -17.16 -1.21
N LEU A 58 4.07 -17.40 -0.37
CA LEU A 58 4.47 -16.47 0.70
C LEU A 58 5.22 -15.26 0.12
N ASN A 59 4.66 -14.62 -0.90
CA ASN A 59 5.06 -13.27 -1.23
C ASN A 59 4.67 -12.40 -0.03
N ALA A 60 5.66 -11.75 0.58
CA ALA A 60 5.44 -10.83 1.67
C ALA A 60 4.38 -9.81 1.24
N GLN A 61 3.28 -9.73 1.98
CA GLN A 61 2.25 -8.73 1.75
C GLN A 61 2.85 -7.37 2.11
N ILE A 62 3.08 -6.54 1.10
CA ILE A 62 3.66 -5.21 1.31
C ILE A 62 2.50 -4.22 1.32
N ILE A 63 1.91 -4.05 2.51
CA ILE A 63 0.95 -2.99 2.76
C ILE A 63 1.73 -1.79 3.28
N PRO A 64 1.42 -0.55 2.84
CA PRO A 64 1.97 0.63 3.47
C PRO A 64 1.74 0.66 4.99
N VAL A 65 2.82 0.75 5.75
CA VAL A 65 2.89 0.98 7.19
C VAL A 65 3.69 2.25 7.39
N PHE A 66 3.02 3.32 7.83
CA PHE A 66 3.62 4.65 7.93
C PHE A 66 4.20 4.97 9.31
N GLU A 67 3.90 4.17 10.32
CA GLU A 67 4.28 4.40 11.72
C GLU A 67 4.28 3.07 12.51
N ASN A 68 5.23 2.90 13.42
CA ASN A 68 5.29 1.80 14.37
C ASN A 68 5.78 2.29 15.75
N THR A 69 6.09 1.38 16.67
CA THR A 69 6.52 1.72 18.04
C THR A 69 7.87 2.44 18.10
N ALA A 70 8.78 2.20 17.14
CA ALA A 70 10.10 2.80 17.08
C ALA A 70 10.17 4.02 16.14
N ILE A 71 9.33 4.05 15.10
CA ILE A 71 9.43 5.01 14.00
C ILE A 71 8.11 5.77 13.83
N LYS A 72 8.18 7.10 13.82
CA LYS A 72 7.05 8.01 13.56
C LYS A 72 6.84 8.24 12.05
N SER A 73 7.93 8.43 11.32
CA SER A 73 7.90 8.58 9.87
C SER A 73 9.31 8.42 9.28
N VAL A 74 9.35 8.11 7.99
CA VAL A 74 10.56 8.15 7.17
C VAL A 74 10.26 8.99 5.93
N GLU A 75 11.23 9.81 5.55
CA GLU A 75 11.26 10.53 4.29
C GLU A 75 12.55 10.13 3.55
N LEU A 76 12.41 9.83 2.27
CA LEU A 76 13.51 9.49 1.38
C LEU A 76 13.49 10.49 0.23
N ALA A 77 14.61 11.17 0.01
CA ALA A 77 14.77 12.11 -1.08
C ALA A 77 15.96 11.67 -1.96
N PRO A 78 15.76 11.48 -3.27
CA PRO A 78 16.85 11.19 -4.19
C PRO A 78 17.77 12.40 -4.31
N SER A 79 19.07 12.17 -4.51
CA SER A 79 20.07 13.21 -4.73
C SER A 79 21.18 12.64 -5.61
N ILE A 80 21.83 13.52 -6.37
CA ILE A 80 22.95 13.14 -7.23
C ILE A 80 24.02 14.23 -7.17
N ASP A 81 25.28 13.81 -7.12
CA ASP A 81 26.45 14.67 -7.16
C ASP A 81 27.58 13.98 -7.95
N GLU A 82 28.77 14.56 -7.95
CA GLU A 82 29.95 14.01 -8.64
C GLU A 82 30.32 12.58 -8.22
N LYS A 83 29.99 12.16 -6.99
CA LYS A 83 30.30 10.82 -6.47
C LYS A 83 29.27 9.77 -6.91
N GLY A 84 28.09 10.21 -7.35
CA GLY A 84 27.03 9.33 -7.80
C GLY A 84 25.67 9.70 -7.25
N PHE A 85 24.72 8.78 -7.43
CA PHE A 85 23.36 8.90 -6.94
C PHE A 85 23.25 8.35 -5.52
N PHE A 86 22.54 9.02 -4.63
CA PHE A 86 22.31 8.55 -3.25
C PHE A 86 20.95 9.01 -2.72
N TRP A 87 20.50 8.36 -1.65
CA TRP A 87 19.29 8.70 -0.91
C TRP A 87 19.63 9.50 0.33
N LYS A 88 19.04 10.69 0.44
CA LYS A 88 18.96 11.43 1.70
C LYS A 88 17.79 10.85 2.50
N ILE A 89 18.08 10.40 3.71
CA ILE A 89 17.13 9.69 4.57
C ILE A 89 16.88 10.57 5.79
N LYS A 90 15.62 10.90 6.05
CA LYS A 90 15.19 11.56 7.27
C LYS A 90 14.27 10.62 8.04
N LEU A 91 14.77 10.13 9.17
CA LEU A 91 14.08 9.21 10.07
C LEU A 91 13.61 9.96 11.31
N ILE A 92 12.30 10.02 11.54
CA ILE A 92 11.73 10.55 12.78
C ILE A 92 11.43 9.37 13.71
N SER A 93 12.24 9.22 14.76
CA SER A 93 12.18 8.10 15.71
C SER A 93 11.39 8.47 16.98
N LYS A 94 10.86 7.44 17.64
CA LYS A 94 10.19 7.52 18.94
C LYS A 94 11.05 6.99 20.08
N THR A 95 12.11 6.27 19.73
CA THR A 95 13.04 5.59 20.64
C THR A 95 14.44 6.14 20.46
N GLN A 96 15.29 5.89 21.45
CA GLN A 96 16.71 6.15 21.38
C GLN A 96 17.45 4.82 21.62
N GLU A 97 18.09 4.30 20.59
CA GLU A 97 18.79 3.02 20.63
C GLU A 97 19.74 2.88 19.45
N LYS A 98 20.72 1.98 19.56
CA LYS A 98 21.55 1.53 18.45
C LYS A 98 20.81 0.47 17.64
N PHE A 99 20.55 0.76 16.37
CA PHE A 99 19.87 -0.14 15.45
C PHE A 99 20.80 -0.60 14.33
N LEU A 100 20.65 -1.83 13.88
CA LEU A 100 21.01 -2.18 12.51
C LEU A 100 19.85 -1.75 11.60
N ILE A 101 20.11 -0.75 10.77
CA ILE A 101 19.14 -0.15 9.85
C ILE A 101 19.36 -0.76 8.49
N LYS A 102 18.29 -1.27 7.87
CA LYS A 102 18.29 -1.67 6.46
C LYS A 102 17.19 -0.94 5.71
N ILE A 103 17.51 -0.38 4.56
CA ILE A 103 16.54 0.23 3.66
C ILE A 103 16.63 -0.48 2.32
N THR A 104 15.50 -1.03 1.88
CA THR A 104 15.39 -1.84 0.67
C THR A 104 14.36 -1.22 -0.26
N LYS A 105 14.75 -0.92 -1.51
CA LYS A 105 13.83 -0.62 -2.60
C LYS A 105 13.16 -1.91 -3.06
N ILE A 106 11.85 -1.88 -3.26
CA ILE A 106 11.07 -2.99 -3.81
C ILE A 106 10.56 -2.57 -5.19
N ARG A 107 10.83 -3.41 -6.19
CA ARG A 107 10.38 -3.22 -7.57
C ARG A 107 9.97 -4.57 -8.17
N ASN A 108 8.70 -4.75 -8.55
CA ASN A 108 8.24 -5.96 -9.24
C ASN A 108 8.59 -7.30 -8.53
N ASN A 109 8.67 -7.30 -7.18
CA ASN A 109 9.19 -8.35 -6.27
C ASN A 109 10.70 -8.39 -6.05
N ASP A 110 11.48 -7.73 -6.88
CA ASP A 110 12.91 -7.61 -6.66
C ASP A 110 13.19 -6.66 -5.50
N LYS A 111 14.22 -6.99 -4.73
CA LYS A 111 14.65 -6.25 -3.55
C LYS A 111 16.07 -5.74 -3.78
N TYR A 112 16.24 -4.43 -3.68
CA TYR A 112 17.52 -3.76 -3.85
C TYR A 112 17.88 -3.06 -2.55
N GLU A 113 18.93 -3.52 -1.86
CA GLU A 113 19.42 -2.86 -0.65
C GLU A 113 20.05 -1.51 -1.04
N ILE A 114 19.50 -0.42 -0.51
CA ILE A 114 20.03 0.94 -0.75
C ILE A 114 20.78 1.49 0.47
N TYR A 115 20.55 0.92 1.66
CA TYR A 115 21.23 1.34 2.88
C TYR A 115 21.32 0.18 3.86
N LYS A 116 22.49 0.01 4.46
CA LYS A 116 22.72 -0.90 5.58
C LYS A 116 23.82 -0.35 6.48
N SER A 117 23.46 0.05 7.69
CA SER A 117 24.41 0.56 8.67
C SER A 117 23.95 0.26 10.09
N THR A 118 24.90 0.25 11.03
CA THR A 118 24.58 0.22 12.45
C THR A 118 24.77 1.62 13.02
N ASP A 119 23.65 2.30 13.29
CA ASP A 119 23.66 3.70 13.71
C ASP A 119 23.00 3.89 15.06
N ASP A 120 23.51 4.86 15.82
CA ASP A 120 22.89 5.32 17.05
C ASP A 120 21.76 6.30 16.69
N ILE A 121 20.51 5.83 16.84
CA ILE A 121 19.32 6.62 16.55
C ILE A 121 18.91 7.36 17.80
N ASN A 122 18.89 8.69 17.73
CA ASN A 122 18.37 9.56 18.78
C ASN A 122 16.85 9.66 18.66
N LYS A 123 16.15 9.89 19.77
CA LYS A 123 14.72 10.22 19.74
C LYS A 123 14.51 11.55 19.00
N GLY A 124 13.62 11.61 18.02
CA GLY A 124 13.38 12.80 17.20
C GLY A 124 13.92 12.64 15.78
N ILE A 125 14.48 13.70 15.20
CA ILE A 125 14.91 13.71 13.79
C ILE A 125 16.34 13.19 13.67
N ASN A 126 16.53 12.21 12.77
CA ASN A 126 17.82 11.64 12.42
C ASN A 126 18.02 11.77 10.90
N TYR A 127 19.19 12.23 10.49
CA TYR A 127 19.56 12.33 9.09
C TYR A 127 20.62 11.29 8.77
N LEU A 128 20.36 10.47 7.76
CA LEU A 128 21.26 9.45 7.23
C LEU A 128 21.41 9.67 5.73
N ASN A 129 22.53 9.21 5.16
CA ASN A 129 22.75 9.22 3.71
C ASN A 129 23.13 7.82 3.26
N SER A 130 22.59 7.38 2.13
CA SER A 130 23.08 6.16 1.51
C SER A 130 24.50 6.34 0.97
N ASN A 131 25.18 5.22 0.82
CA ASN A 131 26.35 5.18 -0.05
C ASN A 131 25.91 5.51 -1.49
N PRO A 132 26.82 6.02 -2.33
CA PRO A 132 26.57 6.15 -3.76
C PRO A 132 26.11 4.81 -4.34
N LEU A 133 25.02 4.84 -5.09
CA LEU A 133 24.39 3.70 -5.73
C LEU A 133 24.98 3.49 -7.13
N ASP A 134 24.99 2.23 -7.56
CA ASP A 134 25.34 1.87 -8.93
C ASP A 134 24.41 2.56 -9.94
N SER A 135 24.98 2.98 -11.06
CA SER A 135 24.29 3.48 -12.26
C SER A 135 23.00 2.74 -12.63
N THR A 136 23.01 1.41 -12.54
CA THR A 136 21.91 0.52 -12.91
C THR A 136 20.75 0.55 -11.92
N ILE A 137 21.00 0.91 -10.66
CA ILE A 137 19.98 0.94 -9.60
C ILE A 137 19.07 2.19 -9.77
N PHE A 138 19.57 3.23 -10.44
CA PHE A 138 18.87 4.50 -10.63
C PHE A 138 18.26 4.74 -12.01
N ASP A 139 18.28 3.76 -12.93
CA ASP A 139 17.65 3.87 -14.27
C ASP A 139 16.17 4.27 -14.24
N TRP A 140 15.51 4.09 -13.10
CA TRP A 140 14.14 4.53 -12.87
C TRP A 140 13.93 6.03 -13.11
N ILE A 141 14.95 6.88 -13.00
CA ILE A 141 14.82 8.29 -13.33
C ILE A 141 14.54 8.50 -14.81
N PHE A 142 14.89 7.56 -15.70
CA PHE A 142 14.65 7.61 -17.15
C PHE A 142 13.39 6.84 -17.57
N GLU A 143 12.45 6.64 -16.66
CA GLU A 143 11.17 5.99 -16.94
C GLU A 143 10.04 7.03 -17.07
N SER A 144 9.01 6.74 -17.87
CA SER A 144 7.99 7.73 -18.30
C SER A 144 6.92 8.06 -17.25
N THR A 145 6.86 7.35 -16.14
CA THR A 145 5.79 7.50 -15.13
C THR A 145 6.25 8.39 -13.98
N ASP A 146 5.29 8.94 -13.23
CA ASP A 146 5.58 9.39 -11.86
C ASP A 146 6.24 8.22 -11.12
N ALA A 147 7.47 8.42 -10.67
CA ALA A 147 8.24 7.37 -10.04
C ALA A 147 7.69 7.15 -8.63
N HIS A 148 6.71 6.25 -8.53
CA HIS A 148 6.34 5.65 -7.25
C HIS A 148 7.32 4.52 -6.98
N ILE A 149 8.11 4.66 -5.92
CA ILE A 149 9.10 3.66 -5.52
C ILE A 149 8.73 3.19 -4.14
N PHE A 150 8.63 1.87 -3.97
CA PHE A 150 8.29 1.30 -2.68
C PHE A 150 9.54 0.99 -1.89
N PHE A 151 9.55 1.34 -0.61
CA PHE A 151 10.66 1.06 0.28
C PHE A 151 10.21 0.28 1.51
N THR A 152 11.08 -0.62 1.95
CA THR A 152 11.04 -1.21 3.29
C THR A 152 12.18 -0.65 4.12
N VAL A 153 11.86 -0.12 5.30
CA VAL A 153 12.84 0.24 6.34
C VAL A 153 12.70 -0.77 7.47
N GLU A 154 13.79 -1.46 7.77
CA GLU A 154 13.89 -2.40 8.88
C GLU A 154 14.87 -1.83 9.92
N LEU A 155 14.42 -1.68 11.17
CA LEU A 155 15.28 -1.39 12.32
C LEU A 155 15.38 -2.62 13.22
N LEU A 156 16.57 -3.19 13.30
CA LEU A 156 16.87 -4.35 14.14
C LEU A 156 17.55 -3.89 15.43
N SER A 157 16.83 -3.99 16.54
CA SER A 157 17.35 -3.68 17.88
C SER A 157 18.31 -4.79 18.31
N LYS A 158 19.58 -4.42 18.56
CA LYS A 158 20.56 -5.36 19.11
C LYS A 158 20.27 -5.68 20.58
N SER A 159 19.67 -4.76 21.33
CA SER A 159 19.42 -4.95 22.76
C SER A 159 18.19 -5.82 23.05
N SER A 160 17.14 -5.69 22.24
CA SER A 160 15.84 -6.35 22.48
C SER A 160 15.52 -7.48 21.50
N SER A 161 16.37 -7.71 20.49
CA SER A 161 16.11 -8.65 19.37
C SER A 161 14.80 -8.38 18.61
N LYS A 162 14.22 -7.18 18.77
CA LYS A 162 13.00 -6.76 18.06
C LYS A 162 13.35 -6.18 16.69
N SER A 163 12.53 -6.51 15.69
CA SER A 163 12.56 -5.89 14.37
C SER A 163 11.38 -4.94 14.23
N PHE A 164 11.64 -3.72 13.77
CA PHE A 164 10.62 -2.72 13.47
C PHE A 164 10.61 -2.46 11.97
N LEU A 165 9.50 -2.77 11.32
CA LEU A 165 9.40 -2.74 9.86
C LEU A 165 8.43 -1.64 9.44
N LEU A 166 8.83 -0.82 8.47
CA LEU A 166 7.96 0.12 7.78
C LEU A 166 8.03 -0.15 6.28
N ASN A 167 6.87 -0.07 5.65
CA ASN A 167 6.69 -0.26 4.23
C ASN A 167 6.04 1.02 3.73
N PHE A 168 6.64 1.77 2.82
CA PHE A 168 6.01 2.99 2.34
C PHE A 168 6.36 3.27 0.89
N PRO A 169 5.39 3.79 0.11
CA PRO A 169 5.71 4.38 -1.18
C PRO A 169 6.40 5.73 -0.97
N VAL A 170 7.31 6.04 -1.88
CA VAL A 170 7.89 7.36 -2.11
C VAL A 170 7.46 7.77 -3.50
N SER A 171 6.78 8.90 -3.59
CA SER A 171 6.38 9.48 -4.87
C SER A 171 7.31 10.64 -5.17
N ILE A 172 7.80 10.68 -6.41
CA ILE A 172 8.74 11.70 -6.88
C ILE A 172 8.05 12.46 -7.99
N THR A 173 8.04 13.79 -7.85
CA THR A 173 7.35 14.67 -8.79
C THR A 173 8.06 14.71 -10.13
N GLN A 174 7.34 15.02 -11.22
CA GLN A 174 7.93 15.23 -12.53
C GLN A 174 9.04 16.28 -12.52
N LYS A 175 8.89 17.34 -11.72
CA LYS A 175 9.93 18.36 -11.54
C LYS A 175 11.21 17.75 -10.97
N GLU A 176 11.11 16.99 -9.87
CA GLU A 176 12.27 16.32 -9.27
C GLU A 176 12.91 15.32 -10.23
N ILE A 177 12.12 14.57 -11.01
CA ILE A 177 12.65 13.66 -12.04
C ILE A 177 13.46 14.43 -13.09
N LEU A 178 12.95 15.57 -13.58
CA LEU A 178 13.66 16.40 -14.54
C LEU A 178 14.97 16.95 -13.96
N ASP A 179 14.95 17.44 -12.73
CA ASP A 179 16.14 17.94 -12.04
C ASP A 179 17.20 16.82 -11.87
N LEU A 180 16.78 15.61 -11.53
CA LEU A 180 17.66 14.44 -11.43
C LEU A 180 18.27 14.06 -12.77
N ARG A 181 17.48 14.06 -13.86
CA ARG A 181 17.96 13.78 -15.22
C ARG A 181 19.01 14.80 -15.68
N GLN A 182 18.75 16.08 -15.47
CA GLN A 182 19.70 17.14 -15.80
C GLN A 182 21.01 16.97 -15.01
N SER A 183 20.90 16.65 -13.74
CA SER A 183 22.07 16.43 -12.88
C SER A 183 22.84 15.16 -13.27
N ALA A 184 22.16 14.09 -13.71
CA ALA A 184 22.80 12.88 -14.22
C ALA A 184 23.57 13.14 -15.53
N LEU A 185 23.03 13.99 -16.40
CA LEU A 185 23.74 14.48 -17.58
C LEU A 185 24.98 15.29 -17.18
N LEU A 186 24.83 16.23 -16.24
CA LEU A 186 25.92 17.12 -15.82
C LEU A 186 27.07 16.36 -15.16
N PHE A 187 26.78 15.48 -14.20
CA PHE A 187 27.80 14.82 -13.37
C PHE A 187 28.32 13.50 -13.96
N HIS A 188 27.53 12.83 -14.80
CA HIS A 188 27.86 11.47 -15.28
C HIS A 188 27.73 11.29 -16.80
N ASN A 189 27.43 12.35 -17.55
CA ASN A 189 27.24 12.31 -19.01
C ASN A 189 26.22 11.25 -19.47
N LYS A 190 25.20 10.99 -18.66
CA LYS A 190 24.17 9.97 -18.92
C LYS A 190 22.93 10.61 -19.55
N VAL A 191 22.70 10.30 -20.82
CA VAL A 191 21.46 10.63 -21.55
C VAL A 191 20.80 9.34 -21.97
N GLU A 192 19.67 9.00 -21.37
CA GLU A 192 18.89 7.82 -21.77
C GLU A 192 17.54 8.24 -22.37
N THR A 193 17.11 7.48 -23.37
CA THR A 193 15.75 7.54 -23.91
C THR A 193 14.75 7.11 -22.86
N ILE A 194 13.70 7.92 -22.68
CA ILE A 194 12.65 7.64 -21.72
C ILE A 194 11.96 6.32 -22.08
N SER A 195 12.00 5.35 -21.17
CA SER A 195 11.32 4.06 -21.33
C SER A 195 9.94 4.08 -20.69
N GLN A 196 8.95 3.45 -21.33
CA GLN A 196 7.63 3.26 -20.73
C GLN A 196 7.66 2.02 -19.83
N ASN A 197 7.53 2.23 -18.53
CA ASN A 197 7.46 1.15 -17.55
C ASN A 197 6.28 1.36 -16.62
N ASN A 198 5.58 0.27 -16.33
CA ASN A 198 4.52 0.26 -15.34
C ASN A 198 5.08 -0.31 -14.02
N PHE A 199 4.89 0.43 -12.92
CA PHE A 199 5.29 -0.02 -11.60
C PHE A 199 4.15 -0.74 -10.90
N TYR A 200 4.45 -1.93 -10.36
CA TYR A 200 3.50 -2.70 -9.57
C TYR A 200 4.11 -3.16 -8.25
N TYR A 201 3.24 -3.27 -7.25
CA TYR A 201 3.54 -3.79 -5.93
C TYR A 201 2.68 -5.01 -5.68
N ASN A 202 3.29 -6.06 -5.12
CA ASN A 202 2.52 -7.22 -4.73
C ASN A 202 1.93 -6.99 -3.34
N PHE A 203 0.63 -6.72 -3.35
CA PHE A 203 -0.22 -6.52 -2.20
C PHE A 203 -1.29 -7.61 -2.27
N ASP A 204 -1.61 -8.26 -1.14
CA ASP A 204 -2.58 -9.37 -1.05
C ASP A 204 -2.38 -10.59 -1.99
N GLY A 205 -1.22 -10.67 -2.65
CA GLY A 205 -0.90 -11.71 -3.64
C GLY A 205 -1.23 -11.30 -5.08
N ARG A 206 -1.81 -10.11 -5.28
CA ARG A 206 -2.07 -9.49 -6.58
C ARG A 206 -1.10 -8.33 -6.83
N ARG A 207 -0.99 -7.91 -8.08
CA ARG A 207 -0.20 -6.74 -8.47
C ARG A 207 -1.09 -5.50 -8.38
N TRP A 208 -0.57 -4.44 -7.78
CA TRP A 208 -1.27 -3.17 -7.62
C TRP A 208 -0.37 -2.02 -8.05
N SER A 209 -0.92 -1.03 -8.75
CA SER A 209 -0.21 0.19 -9.15
C SER A 209 -0.76 1.39 -8.39
N ILE A 210 0.12 2.30 -7.97
CA ILE A 210 -0.31 3.61 -7.46
C ILE A 210 -0.64 4.47 -8.66
N VAL A 211 -1.85 5.02 -8.69
CA VAL A 211 -2.35 5.86 -9.81
C VAL A 211 -2.58 7.30 -9.37
N ASN A 212 -2.89 7.52 -8.08
CA ASN A 212 -3.06 8.84 -7.53
C ASN A 212 -2.38 8.95 -6.16
N PHE A 213 -1.81 10.13 -5.89
CA PHE A 213 -1.08 10.41 -4.67
C PHE A 213 -1.19 11.89 -4.31
N GLN A 214 -1.38 12.18 -3.02
CA GLN A 214 -1.26 13.53 -2.48
C GLN A 214 -0.43 13.50 -1.20
N ASN A 215 0.47 14.47 -1.05
CA ASN A 215 1.31 14.62 0.13
C ASN A 215 1.40 16.09 0.52
N ASN A 216 0.57 16.44 1.48
CA ASN A 216 0.57 17.74 2.12
C ASN A 216 1.15 17.59 3.54
N ASN A 217 1.56 18.69 4.15
CA ASN A 217 2.29 18.68 5.43
C ASN A 217 1.69 17.76 6.53
N ASN A 218 0.36 17.64 6.57
CA ASN A 218 -0.34 16.85 7.60
C ASN A 218 -1.13 15.66 7.04
N GLN A 219 -1.13 15.44 5.73
CA GLN A 219 -2.00 14.46 5.07
C GLN A 219 -1.26 13.72 3.97
N LYS A 220 -1.39 12.40 3.97
CA LYS A 220 -0.92 11.54 2.86
C LYS A 220 -2.09 10.73 2.33
N PHE A 221 -2.24 10.71 1.01
CA PHE A 221 -3.27 9.94 0.31
C PHE A 221 -2.61 9.11 -0.79
N TYR A 222 -3.01 7.84 -0.90
CA TYR A 222 -2.60 6.94 -1.97
C TYR A 222 -3.82 6.18 -2.51
N GLU A 223 -3.85 6.04 -3.83
CA GLU A 223 -4.85 5.27 -4.55
C GLU A 223 -4.19 4.17 -5.37
N PHE A 224 -4.62 2.94 -5.13
CA PHE A 224 -4.09 1.73 -5.75
C PHE A 224 -5.16 1.04 -6.59
N TYR A 225 -4.78 0.62 -7.80
CA TYR A 225 -5.61 -0.22 -8.68
C TYR A 225 -4.96 -1.59 -8.91
N PRO A 226 -5.74 -2.67 -8.98
CA PRO A 226 -5.19 -3.99 -9.30
C PRO A 226 -4.78 -4.03 -10.76
N HIS A 227 -3.57 -4.48 -11.06
CA HIS A 227 -3.15 -4.75 -12.44
C HIS A 227 -3.79 -6.05 -12.96
N PRO A 228 -4.23 -6.13 -14.23
CA PRO A 228 -4.09 -5.14 -15.32
C PRO A 228 -5.26 -4.16 -15.45
N ALA A 229 -6.06 -3.96 -14.40
CA ALA A 229 -7.21 -3.08 -14.49
C ALA A 229 -6.79 -1.64 -14.78
N ILE A 230 -7.56 -1.02 -15.67
CA ILE A 230 -7.51 0.42 -15.96
C ILE A 230 -8.50 1.08 -15.01
N PRO A 231 -8.19 2.25 -14.40
CA PRO A 231 -9.05 2.89 -13.39
C PRO A 231 -10.54 2.96 -13.75
N GLU A 232 -10.89 3.34 -14.98
CA GLU A 232 -12.29 3.47 -15.40
C GLU A 232 -13.07 2.15 -15.45
N TYR A 233 -12.35 1.02 -15.59
CA TYR A 233 -12.92 -0.32 -15.75
C TYR A 233 -12.63 -1.25 -14.57
N SER A 234 -11.93 -0.75 -13.56
CA SER A 234 -11.61 -1.57 -12.40
C SER A 234 -12.88 -1.87 -11.60
N ALA A 235 -13.03 -3.13 -11.19
CA ALA A 235 -14.05 -3.53 -10.23
C ALA A 235 -13.62 -3.18 -8.79
N GLU A 236 -12.34 -2.89 -8.58
CA GLU A 236 -11.73 -2.74 -7.27
C GLU A 236 -10.83 -1.51 -7.18
N LEU A 237 -10.78 -0.93 -5.99
CA LEU A 237 -9.91 0.18 -5.65
C LEU A 237 -9.47 0.05 -4.20
N PHE A 238 -8.20 0.36 -3.91
CA PHE A 238 -7.69 0.42 -2.54
C PHE A 238 -7.13 1.81 -2.24
N GLN A 239 -7.61 2.43 -1.18
CA GLN A 239 -7.24 3.77 -0.77
C GLN A 239 -6.64 3.77 0.63
N ILE A 240 -5.65 4.63 0.83
CA ILE A 240 -5.04 4.87 2.13
C ILE A 240 -4.97 6.36 2.39
N PHE A 241 -5.58 6.80 3.49
CA PHE A 241 -5.51 8.17 3.99
C PHE A 241 -4.82 8.19 5.34
N ARG A 242 -3.77 8.98 5.49
CA ARG A 242 -3.10 9.22 6.76
C ARG A 242 -3.23 10.68 7.16
N TYR A 243 -3.66 10.90 8.39
CA TYR A 243 -3.76 12.21 9.03
C TYR A 243 -2.77 12.29 10.18
N LEU A 244 -1.82 13.23 10.12
CA LEU A 244 -0.92 13.54 11.21
C LEU A 244 -1.62 14.45 12.23
N TYR A 245 -1.48 14.13 13.52
CA TYR A 245 -1.94 15.04 14.57
C TYR A 245 -1.09 16.30 14.57
N ILE A 246 -1.77 17.44 14.40
CA ILE A 246 -1.22 18.78 14.60
C ILE A 246 -1.42 19.18 16.06
N ASP A 247 -0.74 20.22 16.55
CA ASP A 247 -0.90 20.72 17.93
C ASP A 247 -2.26 21.45 18.12
N ASN A 248 -3.36 20.79 17.76
CA ASN A 248 -4.73 21.20 17.98
C ASN A 248 -5.46 20.03 18.67
N GLU A 249 -5.61 20.13 20.00
CA GLU A 249 -6.22 19.08 20.81
C GLU A 249 -7.66 18.76 20.40
N LYS A 250 -8.45 19.76 19.98
CA LYS A 250 -9.84 19.55 19.53
C LYS A 250 -9.90 18.71 18.26
N PHE A 251 -9.09 19.06 17.25
CA PHE A 251 -8.99 18.31 16.00
C PHE A 251 -8.49 16.87 16.25
N ASN A 252 -7.49 16.72 17.11
CA ASN A 252 -6.95 15.41 17.46
C ASN A 252 -7.94 14.54 18.23
N SER A 253 -8.74 15.12 19.12
CA SER A 253 -9.78 14.39 19.85
C SER A 253 -10.85 13.86 18.88
N ALA A 254 -11.28 14.68 17.93
CA ALA A 254 -12.25 14.27 16.90
C ALA A 254 -11.72 13.11 16.03
N LEU A 255 -10.43 13.13 15.64
CA LEU A 255 -9.82 12.01 14.92
C LEU A 255 -9.67 10.75 15.79
N LYS A 256 -9.47 10.89 17.10
CA LYS A 256 -9.31 9.74 18.01
C LYS A 256 -10.62 9.07 18.36
N ASP A 257 -11.75 9.77 18.27
CA ASP A 257 -13.07 9.18 18.47
C ASP A 257 -13.49 8.38 17.23
N LYS A 258 -13.25 7.07 17.29
CA LYS A 258 -13.53 6.14 16.19
C LYS A 258 -15.01 6.04 15.85
N LYS A 259 -15.89 6.13 16.85
CA LYS A 259 -17.34 6.04 16.63
C LYS A 259 -17.85 7.30 15.96
N ASN A 260 -17.41 8.46 16.45
CA ASN A 260 -17.74 9.74 15.81
C ASN A 260 -17.16 9.83 14.40
N PHE A 261 -15.90 9.40 14.19
CA PHE A 261 -15.30 9.28 12.86
C PHE A 261 -16.17 8.45 11.91
N PHE A 262 -16.61 7.27 12.34
CA PHE A 262 -17.42 6.41 11.49
C PHE A 262 -18.80 7.00 11.19
N GLN A 263 -19.44 7.65 12.17
CA GLN A 263 -20.70 8.37 11.95
C GLN A 263 -20.53 9.46 10.90
N ASN A 264 -19.48 10.28 11.00
CA ASN A 264 -19.20 11.34 10.05
C ASN A 264 -18.84 10.79 8.65
N LEU A 265 -18.08 9.69 8.59
CA LEU A 265 -17.71 9.03 7.33
C LEU A 265 -18.95 8.59 6.54
N ILE A 266 -19.98 8.12 7.24
CA ILE A 266 -21.19 7.60 6.61
C ILE A 266 -22.34 8.60 6.53
N GLU A 267 -22.21 9.79 7.11
CA GLU A 267 -23.32 10.75 7.24
C GLU A 267 -23.88 11.16 5.87
N ASP A 268 -22.99 11.57 4.95
CA ASP A 268 -23.36 11.95 3.59
C ASP A 268 -23.88 10.74 2.78
N PRO A 269 -23.19 9.57 2.74
CA PRO A 269 -23.74 8.38 2.08
C PRO A 269 -25.10 7.94 2.62
N LYS A 270 -25.31 8.04 3.94
CA LYS A 270 -26.54 7.60 4.61
C LYS A 270 -27.72 8.51 4.26
N SER A 271 -27.49 9.81 4.07
CA SER A 271 -28.53 10.77 3.76
C SER A 271 -28.84 10.85 2.26
N ASN A 272 -27.83 10.63 1.41
CA ASN A 272 -27.91 10.95 -0.02
C ASN A 272 -27.88 9.72 -0.95
N CYS A 273 -27.69 8.50 -0.43
CA CYS A 273 -27.60 7.29 -1.25
C CYS A 273 -28.75 6.30 -1.03
N LYS A 274 -29.15 5.62 -2.12
CA LYS A 274 -30.15 4.55 -2.06
C LYS A 274 -29.58 3.30 -1.41
N SER A 275 -30.44 2.64 -0.63
CA SER A 275 -30.18 1.32 -0.04
C SER A 275 -28.89 1.26 0.76
N PHE A 276 -28.56 2.36 1.44
CA PHE A 276 -27.40 2.45 2.33
C PHE A 276 -27.49 1.40 3.44
N LYS A 277 -26.43 0.61 3.61
CA LYS A 277 -26.27 -0.31 4.75
C LYS A 277 -24.88 -0.12 5.31
N SER A 278 -24.74 -0.20 6.63
CA SER A 278 -23.43 -0.15 7.27
C SER A 278 -23.36 -1.05 8.50
N LYS A 279 -22.15 -1.48 8.82
CA LYS A 279 -21.87 -2.36 9.93
C LYS A 279 -20.47 -2.11 10.48
N ILE A 280 -20.37 -1.98 11.80
CA ILE A 280 -19.10 -2.12 12.51
C ILE A 280 -18.84 -3.62 12.67
N LEU A 281 -17.73 -4.09 12.13
CA LEU A 281 -17.34 -5.50 12.15
C LEU A 281 -16.62 -5.86 13.45
N LYS A 282 -15.72 -4.97 13.89
CA LYS A 282 -14.85 -5.16 15.06
C LYS A 282 -14.32 -3.82 15.53
N GLU A 283 -14.18 -3.65 16.84
CA GLU A 283 -13.54 -2.49 17.46
C GLU A 283 -12.61 -2.98 18.58
N ASP A 284 -11.37 -2.51 18.59
CA ASP A 284 -10.43 -2.75 19.69
C ASP A 284 -9.93 -1.42 20.26
N LYS A 285 -8.78 -1.36 20.95
CA LYS A 285 -8.27 -0.10 21.49
C LYS A 285 -7.88 0.90 20.40
N GLU A 286 -7.21 0.45 19.35
CA GLU A 286 -6.61 1.31 18.32
C GLU A 286 -7.33 1.21 16.98
N ASN A 287 -8.15 0.17 16.77
CA ASN A 287 -8.75 -0.13 15.48
C ASN A 287 -10.27 -0.07 15.52
N LEU A 288 -10.85 0.27 14.37
CA LEU A 288 -12.24 0.10 14.01
C LEU A 288 -12.29 -0.52 12.60
N TYR A 289 -12.90 -1.70 12.48
CA TYR A 289 -13.14 -2.37 11.21
C TYR A 289 -14.62 -2.21 10.86
N PHE A 290 -14.91 -1.85 9.62
CA PHE A 290 -16.26 -1.54 9.19
C PHE A 290 -16.51 -1.96 7.74
N GLU A 291 -17.78 -2.06 7.41
CA GLU A 291 -18.28 -2.22 6.06
C GLU A 291 -19.47 -1.26 5.85
N TYR A 292 -19.58 -0.68 4.66
CA TYR A 292 -20.83 -0.05 4.22
C TYR A 292 -21.04 -0.22 2.72
N THR A 293 -22.29 -0.19 2.28
CA THR A 293 -22.68 -0.39 0.89
C THR A 293 -23.69 0.67 0.47
N VAL A 294 -23.63 1.07 -0.80
CA VAL A 294 -24.57 1.99 -1.44
C VAL A 294 -24.96 1.43 -2.81
N GLU A 295 -26.25 1.48 -3.16
CA GLU A 295 -26.70 1.07 -4.50
C GLU A 295 -26.52 2.18 -5.54
N SER A 296 -26.72 3.42 -5.13
CA SER A 296 -26.47 4.60 -5.97
C SER A 296 -26.41 5.85 -5.11
N CYS A 297 -25.43 6.71 -5.35
CA CYS A 297 -25.34 8.06 -4.78
C CYS A 297 -25.42 9.06 -5.94
N ASN A 298 -26.43 9.93 -5.97
CA ASN A 298 -26.57 10.95 -7.02
C ASN A 298 -26.45 10.42 -8.47
N GLY A 299 -26.96 9.22 -8.75
CA GLY A 299 -26.86 8.57 -10.07
C GLY A 299 -25.54 7.85 -10.36
N GLY A 300 -24.62 7.79 -9.39
CA GLY A 300 -23.39 7.01 -9.47
C GLY A 300 -23.61 5.50 -9.40
N LYS A 301 -22.57 4.74 -9.77
CA LYS A 301 -22.55 3.26 -9.71
C LYS A 301 -22.67 2.76 -8.26
N PRO A 302 -23.20 1.54 -8.05
CA PRO A 302 -23.16 0.89 -6.75
C PRO A 302 -21.72 0.71 -6.27
N ALA A 303 -21.54 0.74 -4.95
CA ALA A 303 -20.25 0.51 -4.34
C ALA A 303 -20.37 -0.09 -2.94
N SER A 304 -19.44 -0.98 -2.63
CA SER A 304 -19.26 -1.60 -1.33
C SER A 304 -17.88 -1.29 -0.78
N TYR A 305 -17.81 -0.94 0.49
CA TYR A 305 -16.62 -0.41 1.15
C TYR A 305 -16.27 -1.31 2.32
N PHE A 306 -15.03 -1.78 2.37
CA PHE A 306 -14.49 -2.57 3.47
C PHE A 306 -13.26 -1.87 4.03
N GLY A 307 -13.32 -1.44 5.28
CA GLY A 307 -12.33 -0.51 5.81
C GLY A 307 -11.82 -0.84 7.20
N ARG A 308 -10.64 -0.28 7.50
CA ARG A 308 -10.03 -0.22 8.83
C ARG A 308 -9.61 1.21 9.10
N TYR A 309 -10.07 1.73 10.21
CA TYR A 309 -9.59 2.98 10.78
C TYR A 309 -8.69 2.67 11.98
N PHE A 310 -7.42 3.07 11.89
CA PHE A 310 -6.41 2.90 12.91
C PHE A 310 -6.09 4.26 13.56
N VAL A 311 -6.19 4.32 14.88
CA VAL A 311 -5.87 5.49 15.70
C VAL A 311 -4.57 5.21 16.44
N GLY A 312 -3.48 5.76 15.91
CA GLY A 312 -2.19 5.73 16.55
C GLY A 312 -2.01 6.88 17.55
N ARG A 313 -0.83 6.92 18.19
CA ARG A 313 -0.46 8.00 19.13
C ARG A 313 -0.23 9.34 18.43
N THR A 314 0.33 9.33 17.21
CA THR A 314 0.73 10.55 16.50
C THR A 314 0.04 10.74 15.14
N SER A 315 -0.77 9.77 14.73
CA SER A 315 -1.54 9.84 13.50
C SER A 315 -2.78 8.96 13.57
N ALA A 316 -3.71 9.20 12.66
CA ALA A 316 -4.78 8.27 12.31
C ALA A 316 -4.61 7.83 10.84
N VAL A 317 -4.97 6.58 10.54
CA VAL A 317 -4.86 6.01 9.20
C VAL A 317 -6.15 5.28 8.85
N LEU A 318 -6.72 5.64 7.70
CA LEU A 318 -7.88 5.01 7.10
C LEU A 318 -7.42 4.17 5.91
N TYR A 319 -7.67 2.87 5.96
CA TYR A 319 -7.49 1.92 4.85
C TYR A 319 -8.87 1.52 4.36
N VAL A 320 -9.14 1.64 3.06
CA VAL A 320 -10.45 1.31 2.48
C VAL A 320 -10.27 0.56 1.18
N PHE A 321 -10.84 -0.63 1.11
CA PHE A 321 -11.14 -1.29 -0.15
C PHE A 321 -12.53 -0.88 -0.63
N ILE A 322 -12.63 -0.59 -1.91
CA ILE A 322 -13.86 -0.25 -2.61
C ILE A 322 -14.06 -1.29 -3.71
N TYR A 323 -15.24 -1.89 -3.73
CA TYR A 323 -15.70 -2.78 -4.79
C TYR A 323 -16.87 -2.11 -5.50
N PHE A 324 -16.80 -1.88 -6.81
CA PHE A 324 -17.79 -1.10 -7.56
C PHE A 324 -19.06 -1.90 -7.92
N GLU A 325 -19.55 -2.67 -6.95
CA GLU A 325 -20.83 -3.38 -6.98
C GLU A 325 -21.46 -3.36 -5.59
N THR A 326 -22.73 -3.76 -5.49
CA THR A 326 -23.52 -3.74 -4.25
C THR A 326 -23.10 -4.80 -3.23
N GLU A 327 -22.31 -5.79 -3.66
CA GLU A 327 -21.84 -6.86 -2.81
C GLU A 327 -20.38 -7.20 -3.14
N ILE A 328 -19.54 -7.24 -2.11
CA ILE A 328 -18.17 -7.74 -2.23
C ILE A 328 -18.22 -9.27 -2.25
N PRO A 329 -17.62 -9.95 -3.25
CA PRO A 329 -17.51 -11.40 -3.24
C PRO A 329 -16.87 -11.90 -1.94
N GLU A 330 -17.39 -12.99 -1.36
CA GLU A 330 -16.91 -13.50 -0.06
C GLU A 330 -15.39 -13.79 -0.04
N VAL A 331 -14.84 -14.24 -1.18
CA VAL A 331 -13.39 -14.44 -1.32
C VAL A 331 -12.64 -13.11 -1.18
N ASN A 332 -13.14 -12.04 -1.80
CA ASN A 332 -12.54 -10.71 -1.73
C ASN A 332 -12.67 -10.11 -0.32
N LYS A 333 -13.84 -10.24 0.33
CA LYS A 333 -14.02 -9.82 1.73
C LYS A 333 -12.98 -10.46 2.64
N GLU A 334 -12.74 -11.75 2.46
CA GLU A 334 -11.74 -12.48 3.25
C GLU A 334 -10.31 -12.02 2.96
N ILE A 335 -9.97 -11.75 1.68
CA ILE A 335 -8.68 -11.16 1.31
C ILE A 335 -8.50 -9.79 1.97
N TYR A 336 -9.51 -8.93 1.92
CA TYR A 336 -9.48 -7.59 2.51
C TYR A 336 -9.32 -7.67 4.03
N ARG A 337 -10.10 -8.54 4.68
CA ARG A 337 -10.01 -8.79 6.12
C ARG A 337 -8.61 -9.23 6.53
N ILE A 338 -8.07 -10.27 5.91
CA ILE A 338 -6.72 -10.77 6.21
C ILE A 338 -5.67 -9.66 6.00
N SER A 339 -5.79 -8.91 4.92
CA SER A 339 -4.85 -7.82 4.59
C SER A 339 -4.87 -6.73 5.66
N LEU A 340 -6.05 -6.30 6.10
CA LEU A 340 -6.18 -5.26 7.13
C LEU A 340 -5.83 -5.74 8.53
N GLU A 341 -6.08 -7.03 8.87
CA GLU A 341 -5.80 -7.60 10.19
C GLU A 341 -4.33 -8.03 10.37
N LYS A 342 -3.65 -8.60 9.36
CA LYS A 342 -2.23 -8.99 9.50
C LYS A 342 -1.29 -7.84 9.82
N GLN A 343 -1.70 -6.61 9.51
CA GLN A 343 -0.98 -5.44 9.98
C GLN A 343 -0.89 -5.39 11.52
N SER A 344 -1.91 -5.82 12.27
CA SER A 344 -1.93 -5.67 13.74
C SER A 344 -0.97 -6.61 14.49
N SER A 345 -0.55 -7.73 13.90
CA SER A 345 0.30 -8.73 14.57
C SER A 345 1.80 -8.40 14.57
N ASN A 346 2.22 -7.32 13.92
CA ASN A 346 3.60 -6.82 13.93
C ASN A 346 3.78 -5.58 14.83
N TYR A 347 2.82 -5.29 15.72
CA TYR A 347 2.84 -4.17 16.68
C TYR A 347 3.15 -4.62 18.11
#